data_AF-A0A3S9N149-F1
#
_entry.id   AF-A0A3S9N149-F1
#
_cell.length_a   1.000
_cell.length_b   1.000
_cell.length_c   1.000
_cell.angle_alpha   90.00
_cell.angle_beta   90.00
_cell.angle_gamma   90.00
#
_symmetry.space_group_name_H-M   'P 1'
#
loop_
_entity.id
_entity.type
_entity.pdbx_description
1 polymer ?
#
loop_
_entity_poly.entity_id
_entity_poly.type
_entity_poly.pdbx_seq_one_letter_code
_entity_poly.pdbx_strand_id
1 'polypeptide(L)' 'MNNNARYSGVFSNTLTVTDAPESFNGNLYRVVVTSSSYACAREVSNAALLSVGSILSITKDDRDGTYDSVGDVITYDV' A
#
# COMPACT_ATOMS: atom_id res chain seq x y z
N MET A 1 4.26 11.30 -10.45
CA MET A 1 4.21 9.83 -10.38
C MET A 1 4.70 9.30 -11.72
N ASN A 2 5.52 8.25 -11.74
CA ASN A 2 6.05 7.67 -12.98
C ASN A 2 6.03 6.14 -12.86
N ASN A 3 6.13 5.44 -13.99
CA ASN A 3 6.28 3.99 -13.99
C ASN A 3 7.61 3.59 -13.32
N ASN A 4 7.56 2.64 -12.40
CA ASN A 4 8.71 2.10 -11.67
C ASN A 4 8.38 0.69 -11.15
N ALA A 5 9.22 0.15 -10.26
CA ALA A 5 9.02 -1.20 -9.71
C ALA A 5 7.66 -1.40 -9.00
N ARG A 6 7.07 -0.33 -8.45
CA ARG A 6 5.81 -0.37 -7.68
C ARG A 6 4.60 0.09 -8.48
N TYR A 7 4.78 0.97 -9.46
CA TYR A 7 3.69 1.55 -10.23
C TYR A 7 3.88 1.30 -11.72
N SER A 8 2.81 0.84 -12.39
CA SER A 8 2.78 0.70 -13.84
C SER A 8 1.46 1.19 -14.42
N GLY A 9 1.48 1.61 -15.69
CA GLY A 9 0.31 2.18 -16.36
C GLY A 9 -0.05 3.60 -15.91
N VAL A 10 0.89 4.35 -15.31
CA VAL A 10 0.65 5.70 -14.74
C VAL A 10 0.08 6.72 -15.74
N PHE A 11 0.38 6.56 -17.03
CA PHE A 11 -0.14 7.41 -18.12
C PHE A 11 -1.27 6.74 -18.92
N SER A 12 -1.82 5.64 -18.42
CA SER A 12 -2.90 4.90 -19.05
C SER A 12 -4.21 5.02 -18.26
N ASN A 13 -5.27 4.39 -18.75
CA ASN A 13 -6.55 4.32 -18.03
C ASN A 13 -6.51 3.36 -16.81
N THR A 14 -5.45 2.57 -16.67
CA THR A 14 -5.29 1.58 -15.59
C THR A 14 -3.96 1.80 -14.87
N LEU A 15 -4.03 2.12 -13.58
CA LEU A 15 -2.86 2.14 -12.70
C LEU A 15 -2.76 0.81 -11.95
N THR A 16 -1.66 0.10 -12.10
CA THR A 16 -1.34 -1.07 -11.28
C THR A 16 -0.34 -0.69 -10.20
N VAL A 17 -0.65 -1.05 -8.95
CA VAL A 17 0.22 -0.89 -7.78
C VAL A 17 0.62 -2.28 -7.29
N THR A 18 1.91 -2.59 -7.28
CA THR A 18 2.46 -3.90 -6.86
C THR A 18 3.29 -3.73 -5.59
N ASP A 19 3.29 -4.72 -4.69
CA ASP A 19 3.99 -4.66 -3.39
C ASP A 19 3.73 -3.34 -2.64
N ALA A 20 2.45 -2.99 -2.49
CA ALA A 20 2.00 -1.81 -1.78
C ALA A 20 2.28 -1.98 -0.26
N PRO A 21 3.15 -1.16 0.35
CA PRO A 21 3.40 -1.23 1.79
C PRO A 21 2.19 -0.71 2.58
N GLU A 22 2.12 -1.02 3.87
CA GLU A 22 1.04 -0.52 4.75
C GLU A 22 0.93 1.02 4.76
N SER A 23 2.05 1.72 4.56
CA SER A 23 2.06 3.19 4.44
C SER A 23 1.26 3.73 3.25
N PHE A 24 0.79 2.85 2.36
CA PHE A 24 -0.09 3.22 1.25
C PHE A 24 -1.58 3.10 1.60
N ASN A 25 -1.92 2.45 2.72
CA ASN A 25 -3.29 2.37 3.18
C ASN A 25 -3.86 3.78 3.38
N GLY A 26 -5.05 4.04 2.84
CA GLY A 26 -5.68 5.35 2.91
C GLY A 26 -5.32 6.30 1.77
N ASN A 27 -4.33 5.97 0.93
CA ASN A 27 -4.00 6.80 -0.23
C ASN A 27 -5.16 6.86 -1.21
N LEU A 28 -5.42 8.07 -1.72
CA LEU A 28 -6.42 8.32 -2.75
C LEU A 28 -5.74 8.46 -4.12
N TYR A 29 -6.23 7.70 -5.10
CA TYR A 29 -5.77 7.75 -6.48
C TYR A 29 -6.85 8.33 -7.37
N ARG A 30 -6.48 9.14 -8.36
CA ARG A 30 -7.40 9.73 -9.32
C ARG A 30 -6.74 9.86 -10.68
N VAL A 31 -7.54 9.77 -11.74
CA VAL A 31 -7.08 10.08 -13.09
C VAL A 31 -7.16 11.59 -13.27
N VAL A 32 -6.10 12.18 -13.81
CA VAL A 32 -6.05 13.58 -14.23
C VAL A 32 -5.73 13.60 -15.71
N VAL A 33 -6.67 14.07 -16.51
CA VAL A 33 -6.49 14.24 -17.96
C VAL A 33 -6.16 15.70 -18.24
N THR A 34 -5.04 15.93 -18.91
CA THR A 34 -4.62 17.25 -19.39
C THR A 34 -4.43 17.20 -20.89
N SER A 35 -4.58 18.36 -21.55
CA SER A 35 -4.30 18.52 -22.98
C SER A 35 -3.18 19.52 -23.17
N SER A 36 -2.18 19.18 -24.00
CA SER A 36 -1.07 20.08 -24.31
C SER A 36 -1.53 21.37 -24.98
N SER A 37 -2.63 21.31 -25.74
CA SER A 37 -3.23 22.47 -26.41
C SER A 37 -4.09 23.33 -25.47
N TYR A 38 -4.42 22.83 -24.29
CA TYR A 38 -5.23 23.50 -23.26
C TYR A 38 -4.60 23.28 -21.88
N ALA A 39 -3.37 23.77 -21.69
CA ALA A 39 -2.57 23.49 -20.50
C ALA A 39 -3.23 23.89 -19.17
N CYS A 40 -4.19 24.82 -19.19
CA CYS A 40 -4.94 25.25 -18.02
C CYS A 40 -6.18 24.38 -17.73
N ALA A 41 -6.65 23.59 -18.70
CA ALA A 41 -7.81 22.73 -18.54
C ALA A 41 -7.36 21.35 -18.04
N ARG A 42 -8.02 20.86 -17.00
CA ARG A 42 -7.87 19.48 -16.53
C ARG A 42 -9.22 18.90 -16.19
N GLU A 43 -9.40 17.63 -16.54
CA GLU A 43 -10.51 16.82 -16.03
C GLU A 43 -9.98 15.88 -14.95
N VAL A 44 -10.71 15.76 -13.85
CA VAL A 44 -10.31 14.95 -12.69
C VAL A 44 -11.43 13.97 -12.37
N SER A 45 -11.09 12.69 -12.29
CA SER A 45 -12.05 11.67 -11.86
C SER A 45 -12.41 11.81 -10.38
N ASN A 46 -13.45 11.10 -9.95
CA ASN A 46 -13.58 10.76 -8.54
C ASN A 46 -12.34 10.00 -8.05
N ALA A 47 -12.04 10.12 -6.76
CA ALA A 47 -10.93 9.41 -6.14
C ALA A 47 -11.31 7.97 -5.83
N ALA A 48 -10.35 7.06 -5.98
CA ALA A 48 -10.39 5.68 -5.51
C ALA A 48 -9.53 5.55 -4.24
N LEU A 49 -10.07 4.93 -3.20
CA LEU A 49 -9.35 4.63 -1.95
C LEU A 49 -8.58 3.33 -2.10
N LEU A 50 -7.26 3.37 -1.85
CA LEU A 50 -6.47 2.17 -1.68
C LEU A 50 -6.54 1.72 -0.22
N SER A 51 -7.12 0.55 0.01
CA SER A 51 -7.07 -0.13 1.30
C SER A 51 -6.01 -1.21 1.24
N VAL A 52 -4.96 -1.06 2.05
CA VAL A 52 -3.93 -2.09 2.27
C VAL A 52 -4.12 -2.59 3.69
N GLY A 53 -4.39 -3.89 3.82
CA GLY A 53 -4.47 -4.52 5.13
C GLY A 53 -3.10 -4.58 5.80
N SER A 54 -3.07 -4.42 7.12
CA SER A 54 -1.85 -4.67 7.87
C SER A 54 -1.61 -6.16 8.03
N ILE A 55 -0.34 -6.56 8.00
CA ILE A 55 0.07 -7.92 8.35
C ILE A 55 0.26 -8.00 9.86
N LEU A 56 -0.18 -9.10 10.47
CA LEU A 56 0.12 -9.38 11.87
C LEU A 56 1.62 -9.65 12.02
N SER A 57 2.33 -8.80 12.75
CA SER A 57 3.75 -8.99 13.06
C SER A 57 3.91 -9.46 14.51
N ILE A 58 4.32 -10.72 14.68
CA ILE A 58 4.67 -11.28 16.00
C ILE A 58 6.17 -11.16 16.18
N THR A 59 6.60 -10.37 17.17
CA THR A 59 8.02 -10.25 17.54
C THR A 59 8.22 -10.90 18.90
N LYS A 60 9.15 -11.85 19.00
CA LYS A 60 9.62 -12.38 20.28
C LYS A 60 10.61 -11.38 20.86
N ASP A 61 10.33 -10.87 22.05
CA ASP A 61 11.26 -10.03 22.82
C ASP A 61 12.49 -10.88 23.19
N ASP A 62 13.69 -10.30 23.17
CA ASP A 62 14.95 -10.99 23.46
C ASP A 62 15.21 -11.19 24.95
N ARG A 63 14.25 -10.78 25.79
CA ARG A 63 14.26 -11.09 27.22
C ARG A 63 14.03 -12.58 27.45
N ASP A 64 14.95 -13.17 28.22
CA ASP A 64 14.74 -14.48 28.86
C ASP A 64 13.35 -14.48 29.53
N GLY A 65 12.47 -15.35 29.04
CA GLY A 65 11.08 -15.44 29.45
C GLY A 65 10.63 -16.89 29.58
N THR A 66 9.49 -17.09 30.24
CA THR A 66 8.91 -18.41 30.55
C THR A 66 8.67 -19.30 29.31
N TYR A 67 8.72 -18.74 28.10
CA TYR A 67 8.46 -19.41 26.83
C TYR A 67 9.66 -19.39 25.87
N ASP A 68 10.89 -19.49 26.41
CA ASP A 68 12.13 -19.52 25.63
C ASP A 68 12.67 -20.92 25.32
N SER A 69 11.89 -21.95 25.66
CA SER A 69 12.28 -23.34 25.40
C SER A 69 11.71 -23.86 24.07
N VAL A 70 12.47 -24.73 23.41
CA VAL A 70 12.00 -25.44 22.20
C VAL A 70 10.80 -26.30 22.57
N GLY A 71 9.65 -26.01 21.97
CA GLY A 71 8.40 -26.75 22.18
C GLY A 71 7.29 -25.97 22.88
N ASP A 72 7.55 -24.74 23.36
CA ASP A 72 6.51 -23.90 23.95
C ASP A 72 5.56 -23.33 22.88
N VAL A 73 4.26 -23.44 23.16
CA VAL A 73 3.19 -22.87 22.32
C VAL A 73 2.90 -21.46 22.80
N ILE A 74 3.08 -20.48 21.93
CA ILE A 74 2.64 -19.11 22.19
C ILE A 74 1.26 -18.92 21.53
N THR A 75 0.23 -18.75 22.36
CA THR A 75 -1.13 -18.47 21.90
C THR A 75 -1.34 -16.96 21.82
N TYR A 76 -1.75 -16.46 20.65
CA TYR A 76 -2.17 -15.08 20.44
C TYR A 76 -3.66 -15.05 20.07
N ASP A 77 -4.41 -14.13 20.68
CA ASP A 77 -5.80 -13.83 20.29
C ASP A 77 -5.77 -12.83 19.13
N VAL A 78 -6.63 -13.02 18.14
CA VAL A 78 -6.71 -12.18 16.91
C VAL A 78 -7.67 -11.03 17.09
#